data_AF-A0A931VG47-F1
#
_entry.id   AF-A0A931VG47-F1
#
_cell.length_a   1.000
_cell.length_b   1.000
_cell.length_c   1.000
_cell.angle_alpha   90.00
_cell.angle_beta   90.00
_cell.angle_gamma   90.00
#
_symmetry.space_group_name_H-M   'P 1'
#
loop_
_entity.id
_entity.type
_entity.pdbx_description
1 polymer ?
#
loop_
_entity_poly.entity_id
_entity_poly.type
_entity_poly.pdbx_seq_one_letter_code
_entity_poly.pdbx_strand_id
1 'polypeptide(L)' 'SILFYGDLITIEDLPFLTPKGTLNIEKGSLDSMPLSELEKMHIINVLKSCDGNKTRAAGILGIEVRTLYNKLKTYDVT' A
#
# COMPACT_ATOMS: atom_id res chain seq x y z
N SER A 1 -36.54 3.01 -10.46
CA SER A 1 -35.26 3.25 -11.17
C SER A 1 -34.33 3.99 -10.24
N ILE A 2 -33.37 3.31 -9.63
CA ILE A 2 -32.36 3.97 -8.80
C ILE A 2 -31.26 4.45 -9.76
N LEU A 3 -31.15 5.76 -9.91
CA LEU A 3 -30.11 6.42 -10.70
C LEU A 3 -28.81 6.34 -9.90
N PHE A 4 -27.86 5.55 -10.38
CA PHE A 4 -26.48 5.56 -9.90
C PHE A 4 -25.80 6.77 -10.56
N TYR A 5 -25.90 7.93 -9.92
CA TYR A 5 -25.08 9.08 -10.32
C TYR A 5 -23.70 8.85 -9.72
N GLY A 6 -22.68 8.81 -10.58
CA GLY A 6 -21.33 8.42 -10.21
C GLY A 6 -20.78 9.30 -9.10
N ASP A 7 -20.69 8.74 -7.90
CA ASP A 7 -19.84 9.30 -6.86
C ASP A 7 -18.39 9.07 -7.30
N LEU A 8 -17.79 10.14 -7.81
CA LEU A 8 -16.35 10.27 -7.86
C LEU A 8 -15.85 10.13 -6.42
N ILE A 9 -15.25 8.99 -6.09
CA ILE A 9 -14.51 8.83 -4.83
C ILE A 9 -13.43 9.90 -4.84
N THR A 10 -13.60 10.93 -4.02
CA THR A 10 -12.61 11.99 -3.86
C THR A 10 -11.54 11.54 -2.88
N ILE A 11 -10.34 12.09 -3.01
CA ILE A 11 -9.22 11.75 -2.11
C ILE A 11 -9.57 12.05 -0.63
N GLU A 12 -10.53 12.95 -0.42
CA GLU A 12 -11.08 13.32 0.89
C GLU A 12 -11.93 12.20 1.52
N ASP A 13 -12.50 11.30 0.72
CA ASP A 13 -13.30 10.15 1.17
C ASP A 13 -12.43 8.99 1.68
N LEU A 14 -11.11 9.07 1.52
CA LEU A 14 -10.16 8.09 2.05
C LEU A 14 -9.36 8.72 3.21
N PRO A 15 -9.87 8.67 4.45
CA PRO A 15 -9.23 9.28 5.63
C PRO A 15 -7.89 8.63 6.00
N PHE A 16 -7.48 7.54 5.33
CA PHE A 16 -6.17 6.92 5.50
C PHE A 16 -5.09 7.50 4.56
N LEU A 17 -5.47 8.30 3.56
CA LEU A 17 -4.54 8.94 2.62
C LEU A 17 -3.89 10.22 3.18
N THR A 18 -3.95 10.47 4.50
CA THR A 18 -3.17 11.55 5.09
C THR A 18 -1.72 11.43 4.62
N PRO A 19 -1.17 12.42 3.88
CA PRO A 19 0.15 12.30 3.29
C PRO A 19 1.21 12.47 4.38
N LYS A 20 1.41 11.43 5.20
CA LYS A 20 2.60 11.27 6.03
C LYS A 20 3.69 10.62 5.18
N GLY A 21 4.27 11.43 4.31
CA GLY A 21 5.36 11.04 3.42
C GLY A 21 5.04 11.38 1.98
N THR A 22 5.16 12.66 1.63
CA THR A 22 5.24 13.07 0.23
C THR A 22 6.56 12.54 -0.33
N LEU A 23 6.57 11.29 -0.77
CA LEU A 23 7.50 10.88 -1.80
C LEU A 23 7.09 11.70 -3.02
N ASN A 24 7.96 12.61 -3.47
CA ASN A 24 7.74 13.42 -4.65
C ASN A 24 7.87 12.50 -5.89
N ILE A 25 6.94 11.57 -6.03
CA ILE A 25 6.87 10.66 -7.16
C ILE A 25 6.05 11.41 -8.19
N GLU A 26 6.74 11.88 -9.22
CA GLU A 26 6.14 12.51 -10.38
C GLU A 26 5.04 11.58 -10.89
N LYS A 27 3.81 12.09 -11.00
CA LYS A 27 2.59 11.29 -11.19
C LYS A 27 2.72 10.29 -12.36
N GLY A 28 3.41 10.66 -13.44
CA GLY A 28 3.68 9.79 -14.59
C GLY A 28 4.65 8.62 -14.33
N SER A 29 5.42 8.66 -13.25
CA SER A 29 6.33 7.59 -12.83
C SER A 29 5.59 6.46 -12.11
N LEU A 30 4.50 6.77 -11.37
CA LEU A 30 3.62 5.76 -10.75
C LEU A 30 2.85 4.97 -11.82
N ASP A 31 2.33 5.65 -12.84
CA ASP A 31 1.55 5.02 -13.92
C ASP A 31 2.39 4.03 -14.76
N SER A 32 3.72 4.21 -14.77
CA SER A 32 4.67 3.33 -15.48
C SER A 32 5.33 2.29 -14.57
N MET A 33 5.12 2.37 -13.26
CA MET A 33 5.76 1.48 -12.29
C MET A 33 5.02 0.13 -12.23
N PRO A 34 5.74 -1.01 -12.25
CA PRO A 34 5.10 -2.31 -12.12
C PRO A 34 4.42 -2.44 -10.76
N LEU A 35 3.25 -3.10 -10.73
CA LEU A 35 2.47 -3.33 -9.51
C LEU A 35 3.29 -4.00 -8.41
N SER A 36 4.23 -4.86 -8.78
CA SER A 36 5.14 -5.54 -7.85
C SER A 36 6.04 -4.56 -7.07
N GLU A 37 6.46 -3.47 -7.69
CA GLU A 37 7.31 -2.47 -7.05
C GLU A 37 6.48 -1.58 -6.11
N LEU A 38 5.28 -1.19 -6.54
CA LEU A 38 4.32 -0.49 -5.67
C LEU A 38 3.96 -1.33 -4.44
N GLU A 39 3.69 -2.62 -4.65
CA GLU A 39 3.42 -3.56 -3.57
C GLU A 39 4.63 -3.69 -2.62
N LYS A 40 5.85 -3.84 -3.17
CA LYS A 40 7.09 -3.90 -2.38
C LYS A 40 7.26 -2.65 -1.52
N MET A 41 7.13 -1.46 -2.11
CA MET A 41 7.24 -0.19 -1.40
C MET A 41 6.20 -0.08 -0.28
N HIS A 42 4.95 -0.47 -0.57
CA HIS A 42 3.88 -0.43 0.42
C HIS A 42 4.17 -1.38 1.60
N ILE A 43 4.59 -2.61 1.33
CA ILE A 43 4.96 -3.59 2.35
C ILE A 43 6.09 -3.06 3.24
N ILE A 44 7.12 -2.46 2.67
CA ILE A 44 8.25 -1.89 3.41
C ILE A 44 7.78 -0.74 4.31
N ASN A 45 6.92 0.15 3.79
CA ASN A 45 6.40 1.28 4.56
C ASN A 45 5.55 0.83 5.74
N VAL A 46 4.65 -0.13 5.52
CA VAL A 46 3.83 -0.69 6.61
C VAL A 46 4.72 -1.39 7.64
N LEU A 47 5.72 -2.18 7.19
CA LEU A 47 6.62 -2.87 8.10
C LEU A 47 7.44 -1.89 8.97
N LYS A 48 7.92 -0.78 8.38
CA LYS A 48 8.59 0.31 9.11
C LYS A 48 7.65 0.98 10.11
N SER A 49 6.40 1.27 9.71
CA SER A 49 5.40 1.86 10.61
C SER A 49 5.01 0.94 11.78
N CYS A 50 5.26 -0.36 11.64
CA CYS A 50 5.03 -1.39 12.65
C CYS A 50 6.29 -1.79 13.43
N ASP A 51 7.40 -1.05 13.31
CA ASP A 51 8.68 -1.38 13.95
C ASP A 51 9.17 -2.81 13.65
N GLY A 52 8.91 -3.31 12.43
CA GLY A 52 9.29 -4.66 12.02
C GLY A 52 8.35 -5.77 12.49
N ASN A 53 7.26 -5.45 13.21
CA ASN A 53 6.28 -6.45 13.65
C ASN A 53 5.46 -6.99 12.47
N LYS A 54 5.82 -8.18 12.00
CA LYS A 54 5.23 -8.83 10.82
C LYS A 54 3.76 -9.18 11.01
N THR A 55 3.34 -9.55 12.23
CA THR A 55 1.93 -9.88 12.52
C THR A 55 1.05 -8.65 12.42
N ARG A 56 1.48 -7.53 13.00
CA ARG A 56 0.77 -6.24 12.88
C ARG A 56 0.76 -5.73 11.45
N ALA A 57 1.90 -5.79 10.76
CA ALA A 57 2.01 -5.35 9.37
C ALA A 57 1.10 -6.16 8.44
N ALA A 58 1.06 -7.48 8.58
CA ALA A 58 0.17 -8.35 7.81
C ALA A 58 -1.31 -8.01 8.05
N GLY A 59 -1.69 -7.70 9.29
CA GLY A 59 -3.04 -7.25 9.63
C GLY A 59 -3.43 -5.94 8.94
N ILE A 60 -2.52 -4.96 8.87
CA ILE A 60 -2.76 -3.69 8.15
C ILE A 60 -2.84 -3.92 6.63
N LEU A 61 -1.97 -4.77 6.09
CA LEU A 61 -1.95 -5.12 4.67
C LEU A 61 -3.13 -6.01 4.24
N GLY A 62 -3.91 -6.55 5.20
CA GLY A 62 -5.03 -7.44 4.91
C GLY A 62 -4.62 -8.81 4.34
N ILE A 63 -3.42 -9.28 4.65
CA ILE A 63 -2.87 -10.55 4.17
C ILE A 63 -2.46 -11.47 5.32
N GLU A 64 -2.31 -12.76 5.03
CA GLU A 64 -1.72 -13.69 6.00
C GLU A 64 -0.24 -13.38 6.25
N VAL A 65 0.22 -13.65 7.48
CA VAL A 65 1.63 -13.49 7.87
C VAL A 65 2.56 -14.34 6.99
N ARG A 66 2.11 -15.55 6.59
CA ARG A 66 2.84 -16.42 5.65
C ARG A 66 3.01 -15.76 4.29
N THR A 67 1.97 -15.10 3.78
CA THR A 67 2.02 -14.37 2.51
C THR A 67 2.97 -13.19 2.59
N LEU A 68 2.94 -12.42 3.69
CA LEU A 68 3.91 -11.35 3.94
C LEU A 68 5.34 -11.89 3.93
N TYR A 69 5.59 -13.01 4.62
CA TYR A 69 6.91 -13.63 4.66
C TYR A 69 7.41 -14.05 3.27
N ASN A 70 6.54 -14.68 2.48
CA ASN A 70 6.86 -15.07 1.10
C ASN A 70 7.20 -13.85 0.23
N LYS A 71 6.42 -12.77 0.33
CA LYS A 71 6.68 -11.53 -0.41
C LYS A 71 8.01 -10.89 -0.01
N LEU A 72 8.31 -10.82 1.29
CA LEU A 72 9.60 -10.29 1.76
C LEU A 72 10.79 -11.08 1.21
N LYS A 73 10.66 -12.42 1.13
CA LYS A 73 11.65 -13.29 0.51
C LYS A 73 11.76 -13.07 -1.00
N THR A 74 10.63 -12.93 -1.71
CA THR A 74 10.61 -12.66 -3.15
C THR A 74 11.27 -11.34 -3.51
N TYR A 75 11.25 -10.35 -2.61
CA TYR A 75 11.82 -9.03 -2.84
C TYR A 75 13.24 -8.85 -2.30
N ASP A 76 13.84 -9.89 -1.73
CA ASP A 76 15.16 -9.87 -1.06
C ASP A 76 15.27 -8.76 0.01
N VAL A 77 14.18 -8.53 0.76
CA VAL A 77 14.10 -7.48 1.80
C VAL A 77 14.56 -7.98 3.17
N THR A 78 14.75 -9.29 3.34
CA THR A 78 15.17 -9.94 4.60
C THR A 78 15.95 -11.20 4.29
#